data_AF-A0A4U0XLH7-F1
#
_entry.id   AF-A0A4U0XLH7-F1
#
_cell.length_a   1.000
_cell.length_b   1.000
_cell.length_c   1.000
_cell.angle_alpha   90.00
_cell.angle_beta   90.00
_cell.angle_gamma   90.00
#
_symmetry.space_group_name_H-M   'P 1'
#
loop_
_entity.id
_entity.type
_entity.pdbx_description
1 polymer ?
#
loop_
_entity_poly.entity_id
_entity_poly.type
_entity_poly.pdbx_seq_one_letter_code
_entity_poly.pdbx_strand_id
1 'polypeptide(L)'
;MTFPSLRSINNLVLSHIPSPNIVNLSSTGIPSVVNLQVTNTYLEGLSSFSLETSQLQTLVIVNNSYLETAQFAIGNITQQARIANNGGNLTVSFPNLVNAYDLDIANCTYLDLPELVSVSNNLELSWNSFLSLELPNLTFTGGGLNITNNNLLADIAFDQLVSVNGDLNILKNPKMTNLSGFPGLSSVGAKLDLTGAFTNVSLPALRNVRGDMTVQSSESLNCTALQDEKFAVHGKYVCLENSTPTSSPANATTITQGTSGSTSSARDLGIGVGLGLGLGIVLLAAVVASIISFRRRRDRRRKLAGYGQPEKPIVTYPNAELPTNLAAVELAPLHGTSEMGRSTSKSAPGREQRHELHGDELKSELLGSIPGNLESSVPSDFNSRTAGLPTR
;
A
#
# COMPACT_ATOMS: atom_id res chain seq x y z
N MET A 1 3.04 31.57 -6.39
CA MET A 1 1.66 32.11 -6.25
C MET A 1 1.38 32.22 -4.76
N THR A 2 0.87 33.34 -4.27
CA THR A 2 0.42 33.51 -2.88
C THR A 2 -1.08 33.76 -2.87
N PHE A 3 -1.82 33.18 -1.91
CA PHE A 3 -3.29 33.21 -1.88
C PHE A 3 -3.82 33.80 -0.55
N PRO A 4 -3.80 35.12 -0.37
CA PRO A 4 -4.00 35.76 0.94
C PRO A 4 -5.46 35.81 1.47
N SER A 5 -6.46 35.29 0.75
CA SER A 5 -7.89 35.43 1.12
C SER A 5 -8.74 34.16 1.05
N LEU A 6 -8.17 33.00 0.70
CA LEU A 6 -8.91 31.75 0.67
C LEU A 6 -9.07 31.21 2.11
N ARG A 7 -10.29 30.85 2.51
CA ARG A 7 -10.60 30.23 3.83
C ARG A 7 -10.85 28.72 3.74
N SER A 8 -11.36 28.27 2.60
CA SER A 8 -11.57 26.85 2.29
C SER A 8 -11.53 26.64 0.77
N ILE A 9 -10.95 25.53 0.34
CA ILE A 9 -10.91 25.11 -1.06
C ILE A 9 -11.57 23.74 -1.13
N ASN A 10 -12.66 23.64 -1.88
CA ASN A 10 -13.29 22.33 -2.08
C ASN A 10 -12.38 21.41 -2.89
N ASN A 11 -11.88 21.88 -4.05
CA ASN A 11 -11.01 21.11 -4.93
C ASN A 11 -9.75 21.91 -5.24
N LEU A 12 -8.60 21.44 -4.77
CA LEU A 12 -7.30 21.95 -5.16
C LEU A 12 -6.69 21.01 -6.21
N VAL A 13 -6.62 21.49 -7.45
CA VAL A 13 -6.09 20.71 -8.58
C VAL A 13 -4.79 21.36 -9.08
N LEU A 14 -3.70 20.61 -8.99
CA LEU A 14 -2.39 20.95 -9.51
C LEU A 14 -2.11 20.01 -10.66
N SER A 15 -2.19 20.51 -11.89
CA SER A 15 -1.94 19.68 -13.07
C SER A 15 -1.04 20.36 -14.09
N HIS A 16 -0.24 19.56 -14.79
CA HIS A 16 0.59 20.01 -15.92
C HIS A 16 1.54 21.18 -15.56
N ILE A 17 2.06 21.21 -14.33
CA ILE A 17 2.97 22.26 -13.86
C ILE A 17 4.39 21.99 -14.40
N PRO A 18 4.97 22.84 -15.27
CA PRO A 18 6.29 22.62 -15.88
C PRO A 18 7.44 23.00 -14.94
N SER A 19 8.65 22.53 -15.27
CA SER A 19 9.91 22.93 -14.63
C SER A 19 10.41 24.30 -15.13
N PRO A 20 11.16 25.10 -14.33
CA PRO A 20 11.51 24.92 -12.92
C PRO A 20 10.57 25.76 -12.05
N ASN A 21 9.58 25.14 -11.41
CA ASN A 21 8.65 25.88 -10.56
C ASN A 21 8.70 25.37 -9.11
N ILE A 22 9.21 26.24 -8.23
CA ILE A 22 8.96 26.16 -6.80
C ILE A 22 7.55 26.71 -6.58
N VAL A 23 6.57 25.81 -6.44
CA VAL A 23 5.25 26.20 -5.91
C VAL A 23 5.43 26.47 -4.42
N ASN A 24 5.82 27.69 -4.08
CA ASN A 24 5.96 28.13 -2.70
C ASN A 24 4.58 28.56 -2.17
N LEU A 25 3.89 27.63 -1.50
CA LEU A 25 2.64 27.89 -0.77
C LEU A 25 2.86 28.00 0.74
N SER A 26 4.13 28.05 1.18
CA SER A 26 4.48 27.98 2.60
C SER A 26 4.21 29.28 3.38
N SER A 27 4.08 30.42 2.71
CA SER A 27 4.04 31.72 3.40
C SER A 27 2.66 32.12 3.95
N THR A 28 1.59 31.38 3.66
CA THR A 28 0.23 31.75 4.11
C THR A 28 -0.61 30.61 4.68
N GLY A 29 -0.09 29.39 4.78
CA GLY A 29 -0.92 28.20 5.00
C GLY A 29 -1.85 27.96 3.81
N ILE A 30 -2.07 26.70 3.45
CA ILE A 30 -3.14 26.39 2.49
C ILE A 30 -4.42 26.23 3.31
N PRO A 31 -5.46 27.04 3.07
CA PRO A 31 -6.74 26.93 3.77
C PRO A 31 -7.34 25.54 3.62
N SER A 32 -8.32 25.21 4.47
CA SER A 32 -8.98 23.90 4.50
C SER A 32 -9.28 23.34 3.11
N VAL A 33 -8.55 22.30 2.70
CA VAL A 33 -8.75 21.58 1.43
C VAL A 33 -9.63 20.36 1.69
N VAL A 34 -10.64 20.14 0.86
CA VAL A 34 -11.47 18.92 0.92
C VAL A 34 -10.91 17.83 0.00
N ASN A 35 -10.58 18.20 -1.25
CA ASN A 35 -10.04 17.29 -2.26
C ASN A 35 -8.73 17.85 -2.84
N LEU A 36 -7.68 17.05 -2.84
CA LEU A 36 -6.38 17.40 -3.42
C LEU A 36 -6.04 16.47 -4.58
N GLN A 37 -5.80 17.05 -5.75
CA GLN A 37 -5.31 16.34 -6.92
C GLN A 37 -4.00 16.96 -7.41
N VAL A 38 -2.96 16.15 -7.51
CA VAL A 38 -1.64 16.52 -8.04
C VAL A 38 -1.28 15.55 -9.16
N THR A 39 -1.33 16.00 -10.41
CA THR A 39 -1.15 15.11 -11.56
C THR A 39 -0.29 15.69 -12.67
N ASN A 40 0.56 14.88 -13.28
CA ASN A 40 1.37 15.28 -14.43
C ASN A 40 2.22 16.54 -14.16
N THR A 41 2.77 16.69 -12.95
CA THR A 41 3.59 17.84 -12.56
C THR A 41 5.08 17.49 -12.56
N TYR A 42 5.92 18.52 -12.69
CA TYR A 42 7.37 18.46 -12.50
C TYR A 42 7.79 18.87 -11.08
N LEU A 43 6.88 18.77 -10.10
CA LEU A 43 7.20 19.06 -8.69
C LEU A 43 8.10 17.95 -8.13
N GLU A 44 9.15 18.35 -7.40
CA GLU A 44 10.06 17.41 -6.72
C GLU A 44 9.56 17.01 -5.32
N GLY A 45 8.72 17.83 -4.70
CA GLY A 45 8.19 17.55 -3.38
C GLY A 45 6.88 18.27 -3.09
N LEU A 46 6.05 17.64 -2.25
CA LEU A 46 4.83 18.22 -1.70
C LEU A 46 4.96 18.54 -0.19
N SER A 47 6.12 18.33 0.41
CA SER A 47 6.35 18.60 1.83
C SER A 47 6.21 20.08 2.23
N SER A 48 6.35 21.01 1.27
CA SER A 48 6.09 22.43 1.49
C SER A 48 4.59 22.80 1.53
N PHE A 49 3.71 21.85 1.22
CA PHE A 49 2.25 22.04 1.28
C PHE A 49 1.78 21.84 2.72
N SER A 50 1.88 22.90 3.53
CA SER A 50 1.24 22.91 4.85
C SER A 50 -0.26 23.15 4.65
N LEU A 51 -1.03 22.05 4.62
CA LEU A 51 -2.48 22.12 4.64
C LEU A 51 -2.93 22.40 6.08
N GLU A 52 -3.79 23.39 6.27
CA GLU A 52 -4.45 23.64 7.56
C GLU A 52 -5.63 22.68 7.82
N THR A 53 -5.89 21.73 6.92
CA THR A 53 -6.97 20.75 7.09
C THR A 53 -6.55 19.59 7.99
N SER A 54 -7.46 19.16 8.86
CA SER A 54 -7.30 17.93 9.63
C SER A 54 -7.72 16.67 8.87
N GLN A 55 -8.39 16.81 7.71
CA GLN A 55 -8.88 15.68 6.93
C GLN A 55 -8.98 16.00 5.44
N LEU A 56 -8.85 14.97 4.61
CA LEU A 56 -9.21 15.01 3.19
C LEU A 56 -10.37 14.07 2.92
N GLN A 57 -11.19 14.38 1.92
CA GLN A 57 -12.06 13.39 1.30
C GLN A 57 -11.24 12.57 0.31
N THR A 58 -10.65 13.25 -0.67
CA THR A 58 -9.83 12.61 -1.69
C THR A 58 -8.43 13.19 -1.76
N LEU A 59 -7.45 12.32 -1.96
CA LEU A 59 -6.07 12.66 -2.23
C LEU A 59 -5.59 11.85 -3.44
N VAL A 60 -5.31 12.50 -4.55
CA VAL A 60 -4.85 11.85 -5.77
C VAL A 60 -3.51 12.43 -6.19
N ILE A 61 -2.44 11.65 -6.10
CA ILE A 61 -1.09 12.05 -6.51
C ILE A 61 -0.60 11.05 -7.56
N VAL A 62 -0.77 11.38 -8.83
CA VAL A 62 -0.56 10.41 -9.92
C VAL A 62 0.25 11.00 -11.07
N ASN A 63 1.15 10.20 -11.66
CA ASN A 63 1.92 10.57 -12.85
C ASN A 63 2.87 11.78 -12.64
N ASN A 64 3.44 11.96 -11.44
CA ASN A 64 4.42 13.01 -11.18
C ASN A 64 5.84 12.41 -11.18
N SER A 65 6.44 12.30 -12.37
CA SER A 65 7.69 11.56 -12.60
C SER A 65 8.93 12.09 -11.88
N TYR A 66 8.89 13.34 -11.42
CA TYR A 66 9.98 13.98 -10.66
C TYR A 66 9.71 14.04 -9.16
N LEU A 67 8.52 13.62 -8.71
CA LEU A 67 8.14 13.73 -7.31
C LEU A 67 8.91 12.73 -6.46
N GLU A 68 9.70 13.24 -5.52
CA GLU A 68 10.50 12.45 -4.59
C GLU A 68 9.90 12.42 -3.18
N THR A 69 9.08 13.40 -2.79
CA THR A 69 8.53 13.48 -1.42
C THR A 69 7.06 13.90 -1.40
N ALA A 70 6.25 13.21 -0.61
CA ALA A 70 4.89 13.61 -0.29
C ALA A 70 4.64 13.42 1.22
N GLN A 71 4.32 14.51 1.92
CA GLN A 71 4.05 14.47 3.35
C GLN A 71 2.82 15.30 3.68
N PHE A 72 1.88 14.72 4.43
CA PHE A 72 0.67 15.40 4.86
C PHE A 72 0.36 15.13 6.33
N ALA A 73 0.21 16.19 7.12
CA ALA A 73 -0.12 16.11 8.55
C ALA A 73 -1.65 16.06 8.79
N ILE A 74 -2.37 15.25 8.00
CA ILE A 74 -3.82 15.07 8.13
C ILE A 74 -4.14 13.87 9.01
N GLY A 75 -5.28 13.94 9.71
CA GLY A 75 -5.78 12.88 10.60
C GLY A 75 -6.66 11.85 9.92
N ASN A 76 -7.39 12.21 8.86
CA ASN A 76 -8.32 11.29 8.20
C ASN A 76 -8.36 11.46 6.67
N ILE A 77 -8.61 10.35 5.97
CA ILE A 77 -9.00 10.32 4.55
C ILE A 77 -10.35 9.62 4.46
N THR A 78 -11.40 10.37 4.13
CA THR A 78 -12.79 9.89 4.28
C THR A 78 -13.36 9.21 3.04
N GLN A 79 -12.68 9.29 1.88
CA GLN A 79 -13.08 8.57 0.66
C GLN A 79 -11.90 7.83 0.02
N GLN A 80 -10.84 8.50 -0.42
CA GLN A 80 -9.77 7.78 -1.13
C GLN A 80 -8.43 8.51 -1.08
N ALA A 81 -7.36 7.76 -0.85
CA ALA A 81 -6.01 8.18 -1.22
C ALA A 81 -5.51 7.29 -2.35
N ARG A 82 -5.06 7.89 -3.45
CA ARG A 82 -4.41 7.18 -4.54
C ARG A 82 -3.09 7.85 -4.89
N ILE A 83 -2.00 7.14 -4.67
CA ILE A 83 -0.64 7.60 -4.95
C ILE A 83 0.02 6.57 -5.86
N ALA A 84 0.22 6.90 -7.13
CA ALA A 84 0.71 5.93 -8.12
C ALA A 84 1.49 6.60 -9.25
N ASN A 85 2.36 5.82 -9.94
CA ASN A 85 3.09 6.28 -11.13
C ASN A 85 3.89 7.58 -10.93
N ASN A 86 4.44 7.79 -9.75
CA ASN A 86 5.25 8.97 -9.43
C ASN A 86 6.75 8.67 -9.61
N GLY A 87 7.62 9.60 -9.21
CA GLY A 87 9.06 9.44 -9.31
C GLY A 87 9.56 8.19 -8.59
N GLY A 88 10.58 7.53 -9.16
CA GLY A 88 11.05 6.22 -8.68
C GLY A 88 11.72 6.22 -7.30
N ASN A 89 11.85 7.39 -6.65
CA ASN A 89 12.37 7.55 -5.29
C ASN A 89 11.32 8.16 -4.34
N LEU A 90 10.03 8.10 -4.69
CA LEU A 90 8.98 8.73 -3.89
C LEU A 90 8.92 8.16 -2.48
N THR A 91 9.09 9.03 -1.48
CA THR A 91 8.75 8.76 -0.09
C THR A 91 7.41 9.37 0.27
N VAL A 92 6.59 8.61 1.01
CA VAL A 92 5.26 9.04 1.45
C VAL A 92 5.19 8.94 2.97
N SER A 93 4.75 10.01 3.63
CA SER A 93 4.55 10.01 5.09
C SER A 93 3.24 10.72 5.46
N PHE A 94 2.44 10.04 6.27
CA PHE A 94 1.29 10.63 6.94
C PHE A 94 1.43 10.43 8.45
N PRO A 95 2.19 11.29 9.14
CA PRO A 95 2.57 11.07 10.53
C PRO A 95 1.38 11.07 11.50
N ASN A 96 0.24 11.63 11.10
CA ASN A 96 -0.93 11.79 11.96
C ASN A 96 -2.17 11.04 11.44
N LEU A 97 -2.06 10.29 10.33
CA LEU A 97 -3.23 9.67 9.71
C LEU A 97 -3.73 8.51 10.57
N VAL A 98 -4.91 8.68 11.17
CA VAL A 98 -5.53 7.69 12.06
C VAL A 98 -6.48 6.77 11.29
N ASN A 99 -7.31 7.34 10.41
CA ASN A 99 -8.27 6.55 9.62
C ASN A 99 -8.20 6.89 8.15
N ALA A 100 -8.32 5.87 7.32
CA ALA A 100 -8.56 6.03 5.90
C ALA A 100 -9.78 5.21 5.47
N TYR A 101 -10.50 5.66 4.46
CA TYR A 101 -11.51 4.83 3.81
C TYR A 101 -10.82 3.86 2.85
N ASP A 102 -10.16 4.36 1.81
CA ASP A 102 -9.44 3.57 0.82
C ASP A 102 -8.01 4.11 0.64
N LEU A 103 -7.01 3.24 0.63
CA LEU A 103 -5.61 3.59 0.41
C LEU A 103 -5.02 2.73 -0.71
N ASP A 104 -4.71 3.35 -1.85
CA ASP A 104 -4.01 2.76 -2.98
C ASP A 104 -2.64 3.44 -3.13
N ILE A 105 -1.57 2.72 -2.75
CA ILE A 105 -0.19 3.24 -2.76
C ILE A 105 0.68 2.34 -3.61
N ALA A 106 1.24 2.94 -4.65
CA ALA A 106 2.14 2.29 -5.58
C ALA A 106 3.38 3.13 -5.90
N ASN A 107 4.45 2.43 -6.27
CA ASN A 107 5.73 3.01 -6.71
C ASN A 107 6.40 3.91 -5.66
N CYS A 108 6.27 3.58 -4.38
CA CYS A 108 6.96 4.28 -3.28
C CYS A 108 8.17 3.49 -2.80
N THR A 109 9.25 4.19 -2.43
CA THR A 109 10.45 3.59 -1.81
C THR A 109 10.37 3.56 -0.28
N TYR A 110 9.48 4.35 0.31
CA TYR A 110 9.24 4.42 1.74
C TYR A 110 7.81 4.88 2.01
N LEU A 111 7.17 4.25 2.98
CA LEU A 111 5.82 4.57 3.44
C LEU A 111 5.82 4.62 4.97
N ASP A 112 5.35 5.73 5.51
CA ASP A 112 5.30 5.99 6.95
C ASP A 112 3.87 6.37 7.36
N LEU A 113 3.24 5.49 8.16
CA LEU A 113 1.84 5.56 8.59
C LEU A 113 1.74 5.12 10.08
N PRO A 114 2.47 5.77 11.00
CA PRO A 114 2.69 5.24 12.35
C PRO A 114 1.41 5.22 13.18
N GLU A 115 0.50 6.16 12.92
CA GLU A 115 -0.75 6.34 13.68
C GLU A 115 -1.97 5.68 13.00
N LEU A 116 -1.79 4.98 11.87
CA LEU A 116 -2.92 4.42 11.14
C LEU A 116 -3.55 3.27 11.93
N VAL A 117 -4.78 3.48 12.39
CA VAL A 117 -5.55 2.53 13.21
C VAL A 117 -6.51 1.69 12.36
N SER A 118 -7.13 2.30 11.34
CA SER A 118 -8.14 1.61 10.53
C SER A 118 -8.15 2.04 9.06
N VAL A 119 -8.45 1.08 8.19
CA VAL A 119 -8.82 1.31 6.79
C VAL A 119 -10.22 0.77 6.55
N SER A 120 -11.21 1.61 6.31
CA SER A 120 -12.63 1.17 6.29
C SER A 120 -13.01 0.37 5.04
N ASN A 121 -12.25 0.50 3.96
CA ASN A 121 -12.38 -0.23 2.71
C ASN A 121 -11.06 -0.95 2.43
N ASN A 122 -10.38 -0.72 1.29
CA ASN A 122 -9.20 -1.50 0.93
C ASN A 122 -7.89 -0.78 1.25
N LEU A 123 -6.90 -1.57 1.64
CA LEU A 123 -5.50 -1.18 1.68
C LEU A 123 -4.76 -1.93 0.57
N GLU A 124 -4.44 -1.23 -0.51
CA GLU A 124 -3.69 -1.74 -1.67
C GLU A 124 -2.28 -1.15 -1.66
N LEU A 125 -1.29 -2.03 -1.52
CA LEU A 125 0.13 -1.69 -1.52
C LEU A 125 0.80 -2.48 -2.63
N SER A 126 0.88 -1.88 -3.82
CA SER A 126 1.34 -2.56 -5.02
C SER A 126 2.56 -1.92 -5.68
N TRP A 127 3.47 -2.72 -6.24
CA TRP A 127 4.61 -2.19 -7.02
C TRP A 127 5.51 -1.19 -6.26
N ASN A 128 5.59 -1.32 -4.95
CA ASN A 128 6.49 -0.53 -4.11
C ASN A 128 7.87 -1.19 -4.01
N SER A 129 8.85 -0.40 -3.58
CA SER A 129 10.26 -0.78 -3.48
C SER A 129 10.84 -0.53 -2.09
N PHE A 130 9.99 -0.32 -1.07
CA PHE A 130 10.41 -0.37 0.32
C PHE A 130 10.87 -1.79 0.72
N LEU A 131 11.82 -1.87 1.65
CA LEU A 131 12.38 -3.13 2.13
C LEU A 131 11.49 -3.80 3.19
N SER A 132 10.88 -2.98 4.04
CA SER A 132 9.96 -3.39 5.08
C SER A 132 8.71 -2.51 5.08
N LEU A 133 7.62 -3.02 5.63
CA LEU A 133 6.38 -2.29 5.87
C LEU A 133 5.93 -2.52 7.30
N GLU A 134 5.75 -1.44 8.05
CA GLU A 134 5.31 -1.49 9.44
C GLU A 134 4.05 -0.64 9.59
N LEU A 135 2.98 -1.25 10.09
CA LEU A 135 1.72 -0.59 10.43
C LEU A 135 1.34 -0.99 11.86
N PRO A 136 2.08 -0.48 12.86
CA PRO A 136 2.07 -1.01 14.22
C PRO A 136 0.71 -0.84 14.90
N ASN A 137 -0.05 0.20 14.54
CA ASN A 137 -1.33 0.51 15.16
C ASN A 137 -2.54 0.04 14.34
N LEU A 138 -2.34 -0.52 13.13
CA LEU A 138 -3.45 -0.93 12.29
C LEU A 138 -4.15 -2.13 12.91
N THR A 139 -5.41 -1.98 13.27
CA THR A 139 -6.21 -3.03 13.93
C THR A 139 -7.15 -3.76 12.98
N PHE A 140 -7.55 -3.10 11.89
CA PHE A 140 -8.65 -3.55 11.06
C PHE A 140 -8.60 -2.99 9.63
N THR A 141 -8.95 -3.83 8.65
CA THR A 141 -9.39 -3.40 7.31
C THR A 141 -10.83 -3.84 7.05
N GLY A 142 -11.71 -2.90 6.68
CA GLY A 142 -13.12 -3.18 6.38
C GLY A 142 -13.37 -3.82 5.03
N GLY A 143 -12.42 -3.68 4.10
CA GLY A 143 -12.29 -4.45 2.88
C GLY A 143 -11.03 -5.32 2.91
N GLY A 144 -10.39 -5.47 1.75
CA GLY A 144 -9.21 -6.30 1.58
C GLY A 144 -7.90 -5.62 1.96
N LEU A 145 -6.91 -6.45 2.29
CA LEU A 145 -5.51 -6.08 2.46
C LEU A 145 -4.70 -6.77 1.35
N ASN A 146 -4.23 -5.97 0.40
CA ASN A 146 -3.49 -6.46 -0.76
C ASN A 146 -2.07 -5.90 -0.73
N ILE A 147 -1.08 -6.78 -0.59
CA ILE A 147 0.34 -6.45 -0.64
C ILE A 147 0.92 -7.22 -1.82
N THR A 148 1.01 -6.58 -2.98
CA THR A 148 1.28 -7.28 -4.23
C THR A 148 2.44 -6.69 -5.04
N ASN A 149 3.26 -7.53 -5.68
CA ASN A 149 4.32 -7.08 -6.60
C ASN A 149 5.35 -6.12 -5.97
N ASN A 150 5.62 -6.22 -4.66
CA ASN A 150 6.64 -5.40 -4.00
C ASN A 150 7.98 -6.14 -4.06
N ASN A 151 8.75 -5.91 -5.13
CA ASN A 151 9.92 -6.72 -5.49
C ASN A 151 11.06 -6.72 -4.46
N LEU A 152 11.11 -5.72 -3.58
CA LEU A 152 12.15 -5.59 -2.55
C LEU A 152 11.64 -5.84 -1.12
N LEU A 153 10.32 -6.00 -0.95
CA LEU A 153 9.70 -6.21 0.35
C LEU A 153 10.12 -7.56 0.91
N ALA A 154 10.84 -7.53 2.03
CA ALA A 154 11.33 -8.70 2.75
C ALA A 154 10.53 -8.97 4.02
N ASP A 155 10.09 -7.90 4.70
CA ASP A 155 9.49 -7.99 6.03
C ASP A 155 8.23 -7.13 6.14
N ILE A 156 7.26 -7.63 6.90
CA ILE A 156 6.06 -6.87 7.27
C ILE A 156 5.83 -6.97 8.77
N ALA A 157 5.26 -5.93 9.37
CA ALA A 157 4.83 -5.92 10.76
C ALA A 157 3.45 -5.25 10.90
N PHE A 158 2.48 -6.04 11.33
CA PHE A 158 1.09 -5.65 11.57
C PHE A 158 0.70 -6.13 12.98
N ASP A 159 1.43 -5.65 13.98
CA ASP A 159 1.42 -6.20 15.34
C ASP A 159 0.04 -6.20 15.99
N GLN A 160 -0.79 -5.20 15.67
CA GLN A 160 -2.13 -5.03 16.22
C GLN A 160 -3.25 -5.44 15.26
N LEU A 161 -2.96 -5.92 14.05
CA LEU A 161 -4.00 -6.24 13.07
C LEU A 161 -4.79 -7.47 13.51
N VAL A 162 -6.06 -7.28 13.85
CA VAL A 162 -6.95 -8.34 14.36
C VAL A 162 -7.79 -8.94 13.24
N SER A 163 -8.21 -8.14 12.26
CA SER A 163 -9.15 -8.59 11.23
C SER A 163 -9.00 -7.89 9.89
N VAL A 164 -9.21 -8.67 8.83
CA VAL A 164 -9.36 -8.23 7.44
C VAL A 164 -10.74 -8.70 6.99
N ASN A 165 -11.69 -7.79 6.77
CA ASN A 165 -13.07 -8.18 6.43
C ASN A 165 -13.24 -8.66 4.98
N GLY A 166 -12.33 -8.27 4.08
CA GLY A 166 -12.27 -8.75 2.71
C GLY A 166 -11.21 -9.85 2.52
N ASP A 167 -10.54 -9.79 1.38
CA ASP A 167 -9.44 -10.70 1.05
C ASP A 167 -8.14 -10.25 1.71
N LEU A 168 -7.32 -11.21 2.15
CA LEU A 168 -5.91 -10.99 2.47
C LEU A 168 -5.05 -11.59 1.36
N ASN A 169 -4.43 -10.74 0.54
CA ASN A 169 -3.59 -11.17 -0.57
C ASN A 169 -2.13 -10.71 -0.38
N ILE A 170 -1.22 -11.66 -0.18
CA ILE A 170 0.23 -11.43 -0.13
C ILE A 170 0.85 -12.14 -1.33
N LEU A 171 0.99 -11.43 -2.44
CA LEU A 171 1.29 -12.05 -3.74
C LEU A 171 2.52 -11.42 -4.39
N LYS A 172 3.40 -12.24 -4.96
CA LYS A 172 4.51 -11.75 -5.80
C LYS A 172 5.43 -10.76 -5.06
N ASN A 173 5.77 -11.05 -3.81
CA ASN A 173 6.78 -10.33 -3.03
C ASN A 173 8.02 -11.24 -2.89
N PRO A 174 8.89 -11.34 -3.91
CA PRO A 174 9.91 -12.40 -4.02
C PRO A 174 11.03 -12.34 -2.97
N LYS A 175 11.14 -11.25 -2.21
CA LYS A 175 12.11 -11.12 -1.11
C LYS A 175 11.53 -11.51 0.25
N MET A 176 10.22 -11.68 0.34
CA MET A 176 9.53 -12.11 1.55
C MET A 176 9.61 -13.62 1.67
N THR A 177 10.57 -14.09 2.47
CA THR A 177 10.77 -15.52 2.74
C THR A 177 10.13 -15.96 4.06
N ASN A 178 9.94 -15.03 5.00
CA ASN A 178 9.27 -15.30 6.26
C ASN A 178 8.02 -14.41 6.38
N LEU A 179 6.87 -15.05 6.60
CA LEU A 179 5.62 -14.36 6.89
C LEU A 179 5.21 -14.59 8.35
N SER A 180 5.71 -13.75 9.25
CA SER A 180 5.37 -13.75 10.69
C SER A 180 4.80 -12.44 11.19
N GLY A 181 4.53 -11.49 10.29
CA GLY A 181 4.11 -10.12 10.64
C GLY A 181 2.65 -9.96 11.08
N PHE A 182 1.90 -11.05 11.26
CA PHE A 182 0.47 -11.04 11.63
C PHE A 182 0.20 -11.80 12.94
N PRO A 183 0.87 -11.46 14.06
CA PRO A 183 0.71 -12.21 15.30
C PRO A 183 -0.71 -12.16 15.88
N GLY A 184 -1.43 -11.06 15.65
CA GLY A 184 -2.79 -10.82 16.16
C GLY A 184 -3.93 -11.15 15.19
N LEU A 185 -3.64 -11.50 13.93
CA LEU A 185 -4.67 -11.67 12.91
C LEU A 185 -5.54 -12.89 13.23
N SER A 186 -6.79 -12.62 13.59
CA SER A 186 -7.74 -13.64 14.05
C SER A 186 -8.78 -14.02 13.00
N SER A 187 -9.10 -13.12 12.06
CA SER A 187 -10.11 -13.38 11.05
C SER A 187 -9.83 -12.76 9.69
N VAL A 188 -10.10 -13.52 8.63
CA VAL A 188 -10.22 -13.07 7.25
C VAL A 188 -11.64 -13.32 6.74
N GLY A 189 -12.31 -12.25 6.30
CA GLY A 189 -13.73 -12.26 5.99
C GLY A 189 -14.07 -12.81 4.60
N ALA A 190 -13.09 -12.97 3.72
CA ALA A 190 -13.23 -13.65 2.44
C ALA A 190 -12.06 -14.62 2.21
N LYS A 191 -11.23 -14.43 1.18
CA LYS A 191 -10.12 -15.34 0.83
C LYS A 191 -8.81 -14.94 1.49
N LEU A 192 -8.02 -15.93 1.91
CA LEU A 192 -6.60 -15.75 2.26
C LEU A 192 -5.73 -16.36 1.16
N ASP A 193 -4.96 -15.54 0.44
CA ASP A 193 -4.08 -15.98 -0.65
C ASP A 193 -2.64 -15.51 -0.40
N LEU A 194 -1.76 -16.48 -0.18
CA LEU A 194 -0.34 -16.27 0.03
C LEU A 194 0.42 -16.96 -1.10
N THR A 195 1.05 -16.18 -1.98
CA THR A 195 1.86 -16.71 -3.08
C THR A 195 3.21 -16.01 -3.12
N GLY A 196 4.29 -16.74 -2.86
CA GLY A 196 5.63 -16.17 -2.71
C GLY A 196 6.75 -17.19 -2.59
N ALA A 197 7.91 -16.75 -2.09
CA ALA A 197 9.09 -17.57 -1.87
C ALA A 197 9.24 -17.92 -0.38
N PHE A 198 8.14 -18.36 0.25
CA PHE A 198 8.07 -18.55 1.70
C PHE A 198 8.81 -19.82 2.15
N THR A 199 9.71 -19.67 3.12
CA THR A 199 10.27 -20.78 3.91
C THR A 199 9.55 -20.93 5.25
N ASN A 200 8.84 -19.89 5.70
CA ASN A 200 8.03 -19.91 6.91
C ASN A 200 6.78 -19.03 6.75
N VAL A 201 5.65 -19.53 7.22
CA VAL A 201 4.40 -18.79 7.37
C VAL A 201 3.86 -19.08 8.76
N SER A 202 3.49 -18.04 9.51
CA SER A 202 2.98 -18.14 10.88
C SER A 202 1.79 -17.19 11.07
N LEU A 203 0.63 -17.74 11.42
CA LEU A 203 -0.61 -17.01 11.67
C LEU A 203 -1.25 -17.50 12.99
N PRO A 204 -0.55 -17.35 14.12
CA PRO A 204 -0.84 -18.11 15.36
C PRO A 204 -2.20 -17.78 15.98
N ALA A 205 -2.73 -16.59 15.72
CA ALA A 205 -4.04 -16.15 16.21
C ALA A 205 -5.19 -16.45 15.24
N LEU A 206 -4.94 -16.98 14.04
CA LEU A 206 -5.97 -17.15 13.02
C LEU A 206 -6.99 -18.21 13.46
N ARG A 207 -8.27 -17.82 13.51
CA ARG A 207 -9.38 -18.70 13.93
C ARG A 207 -10.52 -18.75 12.93
N ASN A 208 -10.58 -17.82 11.99
CA ASN A 208 -11.67 -17.78 11.01
C ASN A 208 -11.20 -17.26 9.64
N VAL A 209 -11.36 -18.05 8.59
CA VAL A 209 -11.29 -17.64 7.19
C VAL A 209 -12.60 -18.06 6.55
N ARG A 210 -13.47 -17.09 6.22
CA ARG A 210 -14.82 -17.43 5.72
C ARG A 210 -14.79 -18.11 4.35
N GLY A 211 -13.78 -17.79 3.53
CA GLY A 211 -13.59 -18.34 2.19
C GLY A 211 -12.45 -19.35 2.14
N ASP A 212 -11.77 -19.38 1.00
CA ASP A 212 -10.64 -20.28 0.74
C ASP A 212 -9.35 -19.75 1.38
N MET A 213 -8.47 -20.68 1.74
CA MET A 213 -7.07 -20.40 2.10
C MET A 213 -6.16 -21.10 1.12
N THR A 214 -5.36 -20.33 0.38
CA THR A 214 -4.32 -20.85 -0.50
C THR A 214 -2.96 -20.34 -0.04
N VAL A 215 -2.03 -21.27 0.17
CA VAL A 215 -0.62 -20.97 0.41
C VAL A 215 0.20 -21.68 -0.66
N GLN A 216 0.90 -20.92 -1.49
CA GLN A 216 1.76 -21.44 -2.53
C GLN A 216 3.16 -20.85 -2.37
N SER A 217 4.13 -21.70 -2.09
CA SER A 217 5.53 -21.32 -2.01
C SER A 217 6.35 -21.87 -3.17
N SER A 218 7.24 -21.05 -3.72
CA SER A 218 8.31 -21.50 -4.62
C SER A 218 9.52 -22.09 -3.89
N GLU A 219 9.57 -21.97 -2.56
CA GLU A 219 10.61 -22.51 -1.68
C GLU A 219 10.09 -23.71 -0.86
N SER A 220 10.97 -24.33 -0.07
CA SER A 220 10.59 -25.42 0.86
C SER A 220 9.85 -24.85 2.07
N LEU A 221 8.55 -25.19 2.23
CA LEU A 221 7.68 -24.53 3.22
C LEU A 221 7.25 -25.36 4.44
N ASN A 222 7.24 -26.68 4.54
CA ASN A 222 6.58 -27.35 5.68
C ASN A 222 5.12 -26.91 5.94
N CYS A 223 4.24 -27.30 5.03
CA CYS A 223 2.79 -27.18 5.19
C CYS A 223 2.21 -27.88 6.44
N THR A 224 2.97 -28.71 7.16
CA THR A 224 2.48 -29.33 8.41
C THR A 224 2.45 -28.33 9.58
N ALA A 225 3.22 -27.24 9.51
CA ALA A 225 3.17 -26.17 10.50
C ALA A 225 1.87 -25.35 10.43
N LEU A 226 1.14 -25.42 9.31
CA LEU A 226 -0.10 -24.68 9.06
C LEU A 226 -1.38 -25.52 9.27
N GLN A 227 -1.26 -26.67 9.94
CA GLN A 227 -2.40 -27.58 10.12
C GLN A 227 -3.42 -27.05 11.12
N ASP A 228 -3.00 -26.22 12.08
CA ASP A 228 -3.92 -25.61 13.03
C ASP A 228 -4.78 -24.54 12.34
N GLU A 229 -4.17 -23.75 11.45
CA GLU A 229 -4.84 -22.75 10.61
C GLU A 229 -5.85 -23.40 9.67
N LYS A 230 -5.63 -24.64 9.23
CA LYS A 230 -6.62 -25.37 8.40
C LYS A 230 -7.99 -25.45 9.08
N PHE A 231 -8.05 -25.58 10.40
CA PHE A 231 -9.34 -25.64 11.13
C PHE A 231 -10.04 -24.27 11.20
N ALA A 232 -9.32 -23.18 10.94
CA ALA A 232 -9.90 -21.85 10.82
C ALA A 232 -10.64 -21.64 9.48
N VAL A 233 -10.42 -22.49 8.47
CA VAL A 233 -10.86 -22.25 7.08
C VAL A 233 -12.22 -22.91 6.81
N HIS A 234 -13.20 -22.10 6.41
CA HIS A 234 -14.55 -22.57 6.08
C HIS A 234 -14.69 -22.99 4.61
N GLY A 235 -13.83 -22.47 3.73
CA GLY A 235 -13.73 -22.87 2.33
C GLY A 235 -12.67 -23.94 2.08
N LYS A 236 -12.08 -23.91 0.90
CA LYS A 236 -11.01 -24.83 0.50
C LYS A 236 -9.67 -24.40 1.12
N TYR A 237 -9.00 -25.33 1.78
CA TYR A 237 -7.60 -25.17 2.19
C TYR A 237 -6.65 -25.85 1.19
N VAL A 238 -5.67 -25.10 0.70
CA VAL A 238 -4.61 -25.57 -0.20
C VAL A 238 -3.27 -25.06 0.30
N CYS A 239 -2.31 -25.96 0.54
CA CYS A 239 -0.92 -25.61 0.78
C CYS A 239 -0.03 -26.37 -0.21
N LEU A 240 0.72 -25.63 -1.02
CA LEU A 240 1.62 -26.14 -2.06
C LEU A 240 3.03 -25.63 -1.77
N GLU A 241 3.97 -26.55 -1.63
CA GLU A 241 5.39 -26.25 -1.42
C GLU A 241 6.23 -26.77 -2.60
N ASN A 242 7.38 -26.15 -2.84
CA ASN A 242 8.34 -26.69 -3.80
C ASN A 242 9.14 -27.79 -3.10
N SER A 243 8.62 -29.01 -3.13
CA SER A 243 9.28 -30.19 -2.58
C SER A 243 10.54 -30.49 -3.40
N THR A 244 11.69 -29.93 -3.01
CA THR A 244 12.94 -30.64 -3.29
C THR A 244 12.90 -31.90 -2.42
N PRO A 245 13.03 -33.12 -2.98
CA PRO A 245 12.94 -34.35 -2.21
C PRO A 245 14.06 -34.37 -1.18
N THR A 246 13.76 -33.93 0.04
CA THR A 246 14.67 -34.04 1.16
C THR A 246 14.60 -35.49 1.59
N SER A 247 15.61 -36.26 1.22
CA SER A 247 15.79 -37.64 1.66
C SER A 247 15.91 -37.67 3.17
N SER A 248 14.79 -37.85 3.87
CA SER A 248 14.81 -38.21 5.29
C SER A 248 15.28 -39.67 5.39
N PRO A 249 16.35 -39.97 6.16
CA PRO A 249 16.86 -41.32 6.26
C PRO A 249 15.81 -42.19 6.98
N ALA A 250 15.28 -43.17 6.25
CA ALA A 250 14.45 -44.21 6.81
C ALA A 250 15.21 -44.92 7.93
N ASN A 251 14.54 -45.03 9.07
CA ASN A 251 14.95 -45.74 10.26
C ASN A 251 15.22 -47.22 9.90
N ALA A 252 16.49 -47.58 9.72
CA ALA A 252 16.94 -48.97 9.59
C ALA A 252 17.82 -49.31 10.79
N THR A 253 17.24 -50.09 11.70
CA THR A 253 17.93 -50.70 12.83
C THR A 253 18.95 -51.72 12.32
N THR A 254 20.24 -51.41 12.42
CA THR A 254 21.29 -52.44 12.34
C THR A 254 22.43 -52.09 13.30
N ILE A 255 22.67 -53.02 14.23
CA ILE A 255 23.77 -53.05 15.19
C ILE A 255 25.07 -53.37 14.45
N THR A 256 26.13 -52.58 14.64
CA THR A 256 27.51 -53.07 14.80
C THR A 256 28.45 -51.97 15.32
N GLN A 257 29.27 -52.35 16.30
CA GLN A 257 30.34 -51.58 16.94
C GLN A 257 31.46 -51.16 15.97
N GLY A 258 32.07 -50.01 16.23
CA GLY A 258 33.35 -49.59 15.64
C GLY A 258 33.84 -48.27 16.24
N THR A 259 34.77 -48.37 17.17
CA THR A 259 35.43 -47.29 17.92
C THR A 259 36.37 -46.45 17.04
N SER A 260 36.39 -45.12 17.26
CA SER A 260 37.47 -44.11 17.06
C SER A 260 36.79 -42.76 16.77
N GLY A 261 36.86 -41.69 17.55
CA GLY A 261 38.03 -41.08 18.17
C GLY A 261 38.46 -39.85 17.36
N SER A 262 37.87 -38.67 17.59
CA SER A 262 38.53 -37.37 17.44
C SER A 262 37.63 -36.19 17.84
N THR A 263 38.20 -35.38 18.72
CA THR A 263 37.73 -34.12 19.28
C THR A 263 38.00 -32.95 18.34
N SER A 264 37.06 -31.99 18.21
CA SER A 264 37.40 -30.58 18.05
C SER A 264 36.20 -29.64 18.27
N SER A 265 36.20 -29.04 19.46
CA SER A 265 36.09 -27.58 19.68
C SER A 265 34.82 -26.83 19.24
N ALA A 266 33.93 -26.66 20.21
CA ALA A 266 32.99 -25.55 20.27
C ALA A 266 33.72 -24.19 20.26
N ARG A 267 33.18 -23.22 19.52
CA ARG A 267 33.43 -21.80 19.76
C ARG A 267 32.10 -21.11 20.01
N ASP A 268 31.82 -21.04 21.31
CA ASP A 268 30.83 -20.19 21.92
C ASP A 268 31.35 -18.75 21.88
N LEU A 269 30.55 -17.80 21.39
CA LEU A 269 30.78 -16.37 21.56
C LEU A 269 29.51 -15.77 22.16
N GLY A 270 29.47 -15.76 23.48
CA GLY A 270 28.55 -14.94 24.25
C GLY A 270 28.88 -13.46 24.05
N ILE A 271 27.88 -12.70 23.61
CA ILE A 271 27.90 -11.23 23.72
C ILE A 271 26.88 -10.88 24.80
N GLY A 272 27.40 -10.46 25.95
CA GLY A 272 26.64 -9.91 27.04
C GLY A 272 25.98 -8.58 26.65
N VAL A 273 24.69 -8.50 26.95
CA VAL A 273 23.88 -7.27 26.89
C VAL A 273 24.19 -6.40 28.10
N GLY A 274 24.32 -5.09 27.89
CA GLY A 274 24.34 -4.11 28.97
C GLY A 274 24.31 -2.66 28.50
N LEU A 275 23.10 -2.10 28.39
CA LEU A 275 22.71 -0.67 28.53
C LEU A 275 23.30 0.30 27.48
N GLY A 276 22.60 1.23 26.84
CA GLY A 276 21.28 1.81 27.01
C GLY A 276 21.30 3.14 26.21
N LEU A 277 20.19 3.47 25.55
CA LEU A 277 19.81 4.80 25.05
C LEU A 277 20.80 5.51 24.10
N GLY A 278 20.56 5.42 22.78
CA GLY A 278 21.16 6.38 21.83
C GLY A 278 21.35 5.95 20.37
N LEU A 279 20.98 4.74 19.96
CA LEU A 279 21.30 4.26 18.60
C LEU A 279 20.25 4.55 17.52
N GLY A 280 18.99 4.84 17.89
CA GLY A 280 17.94 5.16 16.90
C GLY A 280 18.21 6.45 16.12
N ILE A 281 18.68 7.50 16.80
CA ILE A 281 18.97 8.80 16.17
C ILE A 281 20.28 8.75 15.37
N VAL A 282 21.27 7.96 15.81
CA VAL A 282 22.55 7.82 15.10
C VAL A 282 22.38 7.00 13.82
N LEU A 283 21.51 5.98 13.82
CA LEU A 283 21.20 5.20 12.61
C LEU A 283 20.35 6.01 11.61
N LEU A 284 19.36 6.78 12.06
CA LEU A 284 18.60 7.69 11.20
C LEU A 284 19.48 8.81 10.63
N ALA A 285 20.35 9.41 11.45
CA ALA A 285 21.30 10.43 10.99
C ALA A 285 22.33 9.84 10.01
N ALA A 286 22.79 8.60 10.22
CA ALA A 286 23.70 7.92 9.30
C ALA A 286 23.03 7.56 7.96
N VAL A 287 21.75 7.20 7.96
CA VAL A 287 20.98 6.95 6.74
C VAL A 287 20.75 8.25 5.97
N VAL A 288 20.34 9.33 6.65
CA VAL A 288 20.17 10.66 6.03
C VAL A 288 21.51 11.20 5.51
N ALA A 289 22.61 11.05 6.26
CA ALA A 289 23.94 11.45 5.82
C ALA A 289 24.43 10.61 4.62
N SER A 290 24.11 9.32 4.59
CA SER A 290 24.42 8.43 3.46
C SER A 290 23.67 8.86 2.20
N ILE A 291 22.38 9.20 2.31
CA ILE A 291 21.56 9.73 1.21
C ILE A 291 22.12 11.07 0.70
N ILE A 292 22.47 12.00 1.59
CA ILE A 292 23.07 13.29 1.22
C ILE A 292 24.44 13.10 0.54
N SER A 293 25.27 12.19 1.05
CA SER A 293 26.60 11.89 0.47
C SER A 293 26.50 11.24 -0.91
N PHE A 294 25.48 10.39 -1.12
CA PHE A 294 25.20 9.76 -2.40
C PHE A 294 24.70 10.78 -3.44
N ARG A 295 23.80 11.70 -3.04
CA ARG A 295 23.36 12.83 -3.88
C ARG A 295 24.55 13.72 -4.26
N ARG A 296 25.42 14.09 -3.30
CA ARG A 296 26.64 14.87 -3.56
C ARG A 296 27.65 14.16 -4.45
N ARG A 297 27.84 12.84 -4.32
CA ARG A 297 28.71 12.05 -5.20
C ARG A 297 28.16 11.97 -6.63
N ARG A 298 26.84 11.89 -6.80
CA ARG A 298 26.18 11.89 -8.11
C ARG A 298 26.29 13.24 -8.81
N ASP A 299 26.15 14.35 -8.08
CA ASP A 299 26.33 15.69 -8.64
C ASP A 299 27.77 15.99 -9.05
N ARG A 300 28.77 15.48 -8.32
CA ARG A 300 30.17 15.53 -8.76
C ARG A 300 30.39 14.75 -10.06
N ARG A 301 29.77 13.57 -10.21
CA ARG A 301 29.83 12.80 -11.48
C ARG A 301 29.15 13.52 -12.64
N ARG A 302 28.09 14.30 -12.40
CA ARG A 302 27.46 15.15 -13.42
C ARG A 302 28.33 16.34 -13.84
N LYS A 303 29.08 16.94 -12.91
CA LYS A 303 30.04 18.01 -13.24
C LYS A 303 31.29 17.53 -13.98
N LEU A 304 31.64 16.24 -13.87
CA LEU A 304 32.74 15.61 -14.62
C LEU A 304 32.33 15.03 -15.98
N ALA A 305 31.03 14.86 -16.25
CA ALA A 305 30.50 14.41 -17.54
C ALA A 305 30.16 15.57 -18.51
N GLY A 306 30.48 16.82 -18.13
CA GLY A 306 30.18 18.03 -18.90
C GLY A 306 31.38 18.65 -19.62
N TYR A 307 32.50 17.95 -19.78
CA TYR A 307 33.62 18.43 -20.60
C TYR A 307 33.57 17.77 -21.99
N GLY A 308 33.55 18.64 -23.02
CA GLY A 308 32.99 18.38 -24.35
C GLY A 308 33.78 17.48 -25.31
N GLN A 309 33.09 17.06 -26.36
CA GLN A 309 33.71 16.64 -27.61
C GLN A 309 33.91 17.86 -28.53
N PRO A 310 35.05 17.97 -29.24
CA PRO A 310 35.28 19.04 -30.20
C PRO A 310 34.44 18.86 -31.48
N GLU A 311 33.85 19.95 -31.95
CA GLU A 311 33.11 20.07 -33.22
C GLU A 311 33.96 19.66 -34.44
N LYS A 312 33.33 19.00 -35.41
CA LYS A 312 33.85 18.90 -36.78
C LYS A 312 33.39 20.11 -37.61
N PRO A 313 34.23 20.63 -38.52
CA PRO A 313 33.92 21.86 -39.26
C PRO A 313 32.82 21.65 -40.31
N ILE A 314 31.94 22.66 -40.42
CA ILE A 314 30.83 22.76 -41.38
C ILE A 314 31.36 23.32 -42.70
N VAL A 315 31.03 22.65 -43.82
CA VAL A 315 31.25 23.16 -45.18
C VAL A 315 29.98 23.88 -45.64
N THR A 316 30.09 25.17 -45.95
CA THR A 316 29.00 26.00 -46.49
C THR A 316 28.92 25.90 -48.01
N TYR A 317 27.70 25.79 -48.55
CA TYR A 317 27.38 26.08 -49.95
C TYR A 317 26.38 27.25 -50.04
N PRO A 318 26.45 28.12 -51.08
CA PRO A 318 25.67 29.35 -51.13
C PRO A 318 24.24 29.17 -51.67
N ASN A 319 23.40 30.14 -51.29
CA ASN A 319 21.96 30.26 -51.45
C ASN A 319 21.43 30.16 -52.90
N ALA A 320 20.21 29.60 -53.03
CA ALA A 320 19.32 29.85 -54.15
C ALA A 320 17.93 30.24 -53.63
N GLU A 321 17.44 31.37 -54.15
CA GLU A 321 16.20 32.06 -53.78
C GLU A 321 14.92 31.31 -54.22
N LEU A 322 13.84 31.52 -53.46
CA LEU A 322 12.51 30.98 -53.71
C LEU A 322 11.63 32.04 -54.40
N PRO A 323 10.99 31.78 -55.56
CA PRO A 323 9.95 32.67 -56.07
C PRO A 323 8.55 32.29 -55.56
N THR A 324 7.83 33.30 -55.10
CA THR A 324 6.42 33.32 -54.73
C THR A 324 5.48 33.26 -55.94
N ASN A 325 4.61 32.26 -55.99
CA ASN A 325 3.17 32.35 -56.32
C ASN A 325 2.63 30.95 -56.59
N LEU A 326 1.47 30.60 -56.03
CA LEU A 326 0.43 29.85 -56.76
C LEU A 326 -0.87 29.78 -55.94
N ALA A 327 -1.93 30.24 -56.60
CA ALA A 327 -3.31 30.17 -56.17
C ALA A 327 -3.89 28.75 -56.29
N ALA A 328 -5.02 28.57 -55.62
CA ALA A 328 -5.81 27.37 -55.41
C ALA A 328 -6.09 26.50 -56.64
N VAL A 329 -6.09 25.17 -56.44
CA VAL A 329 -6.88 24.21 -57.23
C VAL A 329 -7.38 23.06 -56.33
N GLU A 330 -8.65 22.76 -56.58
CA GLU A 330 -9.61 21.79 -56.05
C GLU A 330 -9.15 20.31 -56.07
N LEU A 331 -9.57 19.51 -55.08
CA LEU A 331 -9.32 18.06 -55.03
C LEU A 331 -10.65 17.27 -55.09
N ALA A 332 -10.81 16.51 -56.18
CA ALA A 332 -11.78 15.42 -56.33
C ALA A 332 -11.11 14.05 -56.05
N PRO A 333 -11.88 12.99 -55.72
CA PRO A 333 -11.38 11.84 -54.98
C PRO A 333 -10.95 10.66 -55.87
N LEU A 334 -10.05 9.82 -55.36
CA LEU A 334 -9.67 8.56 -56.00
C LEU A 334 -9.95 7.34 -55.11
N HIS A 335 -10.68 6.41 -55.72
CA HIS A 335 -10.91 5.02 -55.33
C HIS A 335 -9.60 4.23 -55.15
N GLY A 336 -9.63 3.22 -54.28
CA GLY A 336 -8.60 2.17 -54.23
C GLY A 336 -8.93 1.10 -53.19
N THR A 337 -9.44 -0.02 -53.67
CA THR A 337 -9.90 -1.23 -52.96
C THR A 337 -8.79 -2.01 -52.24
N SER A 338 -9.13 -2.68 -51.14
CA SER A 338 -8.57 -4.01 -50.83
C SER A 338 -9.50 -4.80 -49.90
N GLU A 339 -9.73 -6.06 -50.28
CA GLU A 339 -10.57 -7.07 -49.65
C GLU A 339 -9.94 -7.63 -48.36
N MET A 340 -10.77 -8.00 -47.37
CA MET A 340 -10.54 -9.22 -46.58
C MET A 340 -11.79 -9.59 -45.75
N GLY A 341 -12.24 -10.84 -45.92
CA GLY A 341 -12.60 -11.72 -44.80
C GLY A 341 -13.97 -11.56 -44.13
N ARG A 342 -15.00 -12.13 -44.75
CA ARG A 342 -16.34 -12.38 -44.18
C ARG A 342 -16.31 -13.57 -43.20
N SER A 343 -16.75 -13.36 -41.95
CA SER A 343 -17.31 -14.41 -41.10
C SER A 343 -18.69 -13.96 -40.63
N THR A 344 -19.68 -14.76 -40.98
CA THR A 344 -21.11 -14.51 -40.81
C THR A 344 -21.60 -14.98 -39.44
N SER A 345 -22.17 -14.10 -38.62
CA SER A 345 -23.14 -14.48 -37.59
C SER A 345 -24.56 -14.33 -38.15
N LYS A 346 -25.30 -15.43 -38.16
CA LYS A 346 -26.71 -15.52 -38.54
C LYS A 346 -27.57 -14.94 -37.41
N SER A 347 -28.42 -13.96 -37.72
CA SER A 347 -29.57 -13.58 -36.93
C SER A 347 -30.84 -13.80 -37.77
N ALA A 348 -31.85 -14.44 -37.17
CA ALA A 348 -33.25 -14.49 -37.60
C ALA A 348 -34.10 -15.08 -36.44
N PRO A 349 -35.42 -14.85 -36.38
CA PRO A 349 -35.99 -14.12 -35.25
C PRO A 349 -37.15 -14.85 -34.52
N GLY A 350 -37.56 -14.25 -33.38
CA GLY A 350 -38.96 -14.16 -32.97
C GLY A 350 -39.48 -15.23 -32.00
N ARG A 351 -39.85 -14.79 -30.79
CA ARG A 351 -41.22 -14.97 -30.30
C ARG A 351 -41.50 -14.08 -29.08
N GLU A 352 -42.50 -13.24 -29.25
CA GLU A 352 -43.27 -12.62 -28.18
C GLU A 352 -43.87 -13.70 -27.28
N GLN A 353 -43.87 -13.45 -25.97
CA GLN A 353 -45.01 -13.76 -25.12
C GLN A 353 -45.02 -12.82 -23.92
N ARG A 354 -46.00 -11.91 -23.94
CA ARG A 354 -46.54 -11.21 -22.77
C ARG A 354 -47.06 -12.25 -21.78
N HIS A 355 -46.74 -12.09 -20.50
CA HIS A 355 -47.62 -12.44 -19.39
C HIS A 355 -47.52 -11.29 -18.37
N GLU A 356 -48.57 -10.46 -18.35
CA GLU A 356 -48.95 -9.69 -17.18
C GLU A 356 -49.45 -10.69 -16.12
N LEU A 357 -49.10 -10.51 -14.86
CA LEU A 357 -50.06 -10.50 -13.75
C LEU A 357 -49.36 -10.20 -12.40
N HIS A 358 -49.97 -9.24 -11.70
CA HIS A 358 -50.07 -9.09 -10.24
C HIS A 358 -48.84 -8.62 -9.46
N GLY A 359 -48.88 -7.34 -9.12
CA GLY A 359 -48.32 -6.85 -7.88
C GLY A 359 -49.18 -7.32 -6.72
N ASP A 360 -48.52 -7.69 -5.63
CA ASP A 360 -49.11 -7.74 -4.31
C ASP A 360 -48.17 -7.06 -3.32
N GLU A 361 -48.83 -6.22 -2.54
CA GLU A 361 -48.39 -5.30 -1.52
C GLU A 361 -48.06 -6.08 -0.24
N LEU A 362 -46.77 -6.20 0.13
CA LEU A 362 -46.40 -6.73 1.45
C LEU A 362 -46.37 -5.59 2.46
N LYS A 363 -47.51 -5.44 3.12
CA LYS A 363 -47.72 -4.65 4.32
C LYS A 363 -46.86 -5.15 5.49
N SER A 364 -46.45 -4.14 6.25
CA SER A 364 -46.04 -4.17 7.65
C SER A 364 -46.87 -5.12 8.52
N GLU A 365 -46.20 -6.01 9.25
CA GLU A 365 -46.69 -6.56 10.52
C GLU A 365 -45.51 -7.16 11.31
N LEU A 366 -45.01 -6.42 12.29
CA LEU A 366 -44.21 -6.92 13.41
C LEU A 366 -44.46 -5.99 14.61
N LEU A 367 -45.64 -6.14 15.20
CA LEU A 367 -46.00 -5.63 16.52
C LEU A 367 -46.58 -6.79 17.32
N GLY A 368 -45.92 -7.08 18.44
CA GLY A 368 -46.30 -8.08 19.44
C GLY A 368 -45.04 -8.67 20.06
N SER A 369 -44.77 -8.61 21.35
CA SER A 369 -45.56 -8.20 22.50
C SER A 369 -44.61 -7.90 23.66
N ILE A 370 -44.91 -6.85 24.43
CA ILE A 370 -44.30 -6.52 25.72
C ILE A 370 -45.04 -7.30 26.81
N PRO A 371 -44.33 -7.82 27.82
CA PRO A 371 -44.68 -7.58 29.23
C PRO A 371 -43.44 -6.96 29.92
N GLY A 372 -43.52 -5.90 30.73
CA GLY A 372 -44.50 -5.59 31.77
C GLY A 372 -43.78 -5.60 33.11
N ASN A 373 -43.42 -4.39 33.59
CA ASN A 373 -43.08 -3.98 34.97
C ASN A 373 -42.16 -4.83 35.85
N LEU A 374 -41.04 -4.21 36.26
CA LEU A 374 -40.51 -4.32 37.63
C LEU A 374 -40.05 -2.94 38.09
N GLU A 375 -40.60 -2.53 39.21
CA GLU A 375 -40.53 -1.22 39.83
C GLU A 375 -39.15 -0.85 40.36
N SER A 376 -38.92 0.46 40.35
CA SER A 376 -37.86 1.18 41.03
C SER A 376 -37.99 1.14 42.55
N SER A 377 -36.89 0.92 43.26
CA SER A 377 -36.76 1.36 44.66
C SER A 377 -35.35 1.91 44.89
N VAL A 378 -35.25 3.24 44.90
CA VAL A 378 -34.18 4.01 45.52
C VAL A 378 -34.63 4.37 46.94
N PRO A 379 -33.74 4.34 47.94
CA PRO A 379 -33.88 5.22 49.11
C PRO A 379 -32.78 6.27 49.13
N SER A 380 -33.20 7.51 49.40
CA SER A 380 -32.37 8.68 49.65
C SER A 380 -31.98 8.82 51.12
N ASP A 381 -30.93 9.61 51.32
CA ASP A 381 -30.57 10.42 52.50
C ASP A 381 -29.91 9.76 53.72
N PHE A 382 -28.65 10.14 54.00
CA PHE A 382 -28.35 11.01 55.16
C PHE A 382 -26.89 11.55 55.18
N ASN A 383 -26.79 12.88 55.06
CA ASN A 383 -25.92 13.85 55.75
C ASN A 383 -24.39 13.65 55.99
N SER A 384 -23.65 14.59 55.39
CA SER A 384 -22.69 15.54 55.98
C SER A 384 -21.59 15.05 56.94
N ARG A 385 -20.33 15.32 56.60
CA ARG A 385 -19.44 16.18 57.40
C ARG A 385 -18.11 16.50 56.71
N THR A 386 -17.70 17.73 56.97
CA THR A 386 -16.51 18.51 56.61
C THR A 386 -15.19 18.01 57.19
N ALA A 387 -14.10 18.63 56.67
CA ALA A 387 -12.70 18.66 57.13
C ALA A 387 -11.86 17.44 56.74
N GLY A 388 -10.63 17.55 56.26
CA GLY A 388 -9.68 18.65 56.18
C GLY A 388 -8.30 18.00 56.04
N LEU A 389 -7.43 18.56 55.20
CA LEU A 389 -6.00 18.23 55.12
C LEU A 389 -5.34 18.26 56.52
N PRO A 390 -4.29 17.46 56.76
CA PRO A 390 -2.97 18.04 56.55
C PRO A 390 -1.89 17.08 55.99
N THR A 391 -0.94 17.76 55.36
CA THR A 391 0.46 17.41 55.09
C THR A 391 1.13 16.49 56.12
N ARG A 392 1.92 15.52 55.62
CA ARG A 392 3.37 15.51 55.83
C ARG A 392 4.08 14.80 54.68
#